data_AF-A0A1Q3W352-F1
#
_entry.id   AF-A0A1Q3W352-F1
#
_cell.length_a   1.000
_cell.length_b   1.000
_cell.length_c   1.000
_cell.angle_alpha   90.00
_cell.angle_beta   90.00
_cell.angle_gamma   90.00
#
_symmetry.space_group_name_H-M   'P 1'
#
loop_
_entity.id
_entity.type
_entity.pdbx_description
1 polymer ?
#
loop_
_entity_poly.entity_id
_entity_poly.type
_entity_poly.pdbx_seq_one_letter_code
_entity_poly.pdbx_strand_id
1 'polypeptide(L)'
;MREKSMRAPRIILIATAAMISLGLPPTMAEDSSSSPQPASTDRPVQADQPRCARWTDECVNCTRDSADGVPVCSNIGMACQPKKIRCLADAPAQEQPQLK
;
A
#
# COMPACT_ATOMS: atom_id res chain seq x y z
N MET A 1 -38.99 83.85 13.95
CA MET A 1 -37.67 84.30 13.46
C MET A 1 -36.92 83.11 12.90
N ARG A 2 -36.27 83.27 11.74
CA ARG A 2 -35.40 82.28 11.11
C ARG A 2 -33.97 82.53 11.59
N GLU A 3 -33.26 81.48 12.03
CA GLU A 3 -31.80 81.46 11.97
C GLU A 3 -31.34 80.18 11.29
N LYS A 4 -30.60 80.36 10.19
CA LYS A 4 -29.88 79.34 9.45
C LYS A 4 -28.56 79.12 10.17
N SER A 5 -28.18 77.87 10.44
CA SER A 5 -26.77 77.56 10.63
C SER A 5 -26.41 76.22 9.98
N MET A 6 -25.65 76.35 8.89
CA MET A 6 -24.88 75.30 8.23
C MET A 6 -23.96 74.56 9.21
N ARG A 7 -23.86 73.23 9.06
CA ARG A 7 -22.72 72.35 9.41
C ARG A 7 -23.01 71.00 8.75
N ALA A 8 -22.49 70.77 7.54
CA ALA A 8 -21.24 70.07 7.21
C ALA A 8 -21.53 68.62 6.76
N PRO A 9 -20.91 68.12 5.67
CA PRO A 9 -21.35 66.90 5.00
C PRO A 9 -20.93 65.63 5.76
N ARG A 10 -21.76 64.60 5.57
CA ARG A 10 -21.63 63.25 6.12
C ARG A 10 -20.33 62.59 5.69
N ILE A 11 -19.48 62.20 6.64
CA ILE A 11 -18.45 61.19 6.42
C ILE A 11 -18.78 60.02 7.34
N ILE A 12 -19.56 59.07 6.79
CA ILE A 12 -19.76 57.77 7.42
C ILE A 12 -18.59 56.91 6.95
N LEU A 13 -17.59 56.71 7.81
CA LEU A 13 -16.56 55.70 7.63
C LEU A 13 -17.22 54.32 7.76
N ILE A 14 -17.54 53.71 6.62
CA ILE A 14 -17.98 52.31 6.58
C ILE A 14 -16.72 51.46 6.76
N ALA A 15 -16.44 51.03 7.99
CA ALA A 15 -15.41 50.03 8.25
C ALA A 15 -15.91 48.67 7.73
N THR A 16 -15.59 48.33 6.49
CA THR A 16 -15.81 46.99 5.95
C THR A 16 -14.79 46.04 6.56
N ALA A 17 -15.13 45.39 7.66
CA ALA A 17 -14.39 44.25 8.17
C ALA A 17 -14.62 43.05 7.23
N ALA A 18 -13.68 42.82 6.31
CA ALA A 18 -13.67 41.62 5.48
C ALA A 18 -13.26 40.42 6.37
N MET A 19 -14.24 39.65 6.83
CA MET A 19 -13.99 38.35 7.47
C MET A 19 -13.65 37.33 6.39
N ILE A 20 -12.37 37.02 6.23
CA ILE A 20 -11.90 35.91 5.41
C ILE A 20 -12.05 34.64 6.25
N SER A 21 -13.14 33.90 6.03
CA SER A 21 -13.30 32.56 6.57
C SER A 21 -12.46 31.59 5.74
N LEU A 22 -11.26 31.23 6.22
CA LEU A 22 -10.56 30.07 5.68
C LEU A 22 -11.32 28.81 6.11
N GLY A 23 -12.09 28.23 5.19
CA GLY A 23 -12.66 26.89 5.37
C GLY A 23 -11.55 25.85 5.32
N LEU A 24 -11.18 25.29 6.48
CA LEU A 24 -10.45 24.02 6.52
C LEU A 24 -11.44 22.89 6.23
N PRO A 25 -11.20 22.03 5.22
CA PRO A 25 -12.00 20.81 5.09
C PRO A 25 -11.72 19.90 6.29
N PRO A 26 -12.73 19.17 6.81
CA PRO A 26 -12.51 18.16 7.81
C PRO A 26 -11.63 17.06 7.20
N THR A 27 -10.42 16.91 7.71
CA THR A 27 -9.61 15.71 7.46
C THR A 27 -10.36 14.55 8.11
N MET A 28 -11.01 13.71 7.31
CA MET A 28 -11.48 12.42 7.80
C MET A 28 -10.22 11.65 8.19
N ALA A 29 -10.02 11.45 9.48
CA ALA A 29 -9.08 10.46 9.96
C ALA A 29 -9.64 9.11 9.53
N GLU A 30 -9.16 8.61 8.39
CA GLU A 30 -9.28 7.20 8.04
C GLU A 30 -8.52 6.46 9.14
N ASP A 31 -9.25 5.85 10.07
CA ASP A 31 -8.73 4.86 11.00
C ASP A 31 -8.30 3.66 10.15
N SER A 32 -7.14 3.81 9.52
CA SER A 32 -6.34 2.69 9.09
C SER A 32 -5.85 2.03 10.36
N SER A 33 -6.73 1.23 10.96
CA SER A 33 -6.36 0.05 11.72
C SER A 33 -5.57 -0.88 10.79
N SER A 34 -4.35 -0.45 10.48
CA SER A 34 -3.28 -1.29 9.99
C SER A 34 -2.93 -2.18 11.17
N SER A 35 -3.70 -3.26 11.31
CA SER A 35 -3.22 -4.42 12.05
C SER A 35 -1.85 -4.73 11.46
N PRO A 36 -0.78 -4.74 12.26
CA PRO A 36 0.54 -5.09 11.77
C PRO A 36 0.42 -6.47 11.12
N GLN A 37 0.40 -6.55 9.79
CA GLN A 37 0.56 -7.82 9.12
C GLN A 37 1.88 -8.38 9.65
N PRO A 38 1.88 -9.58 10.26
CA PRO A 38 3.12 -10.15 10.73
C PRO A 38 4.04 -10.23 9.51
N ALA A 39 5.15 -9.49 9.57
CA ALA A 39 6.21 -9.57 8.58
C ALA A 39 6.66 -11.03 8.54
N SER A 40 6.12 -11.78 7.59
CA SER A 40 6.47 -13.17 7.39
C SER A 40 7.93 -13.18 6.98
N THR A 41 8.79 -13.78 7.81
CA THR A 41 10.24 -13.86 7.67
C THR A 41 10.70 -13.86 6.20
N ASP A 42 11.11 -12.66 5.79
CA ASP A 42 11.78 -12.05 4.64
C ASP A 42 12.34 -12.90 3.47
N ARG A 43 11.53 -13.72 2.81
CA ARG A 43 11.80 -14.03 1.39
C ARG A 43 10.55 -13.86 0.54
N PRO A 44 10.63 -13.15 -0.60
CA PRO A 44 9.49 -13.04 -1.50
C PRO A 44 9.15 -14.43 -2.04
N VAL A 45 7.86 -14.70 -2.30
CA VAL A 45 7.42 -15.99 -2.84
C VAL A 45 8.06 -16.30 -4.19
N GLN A 46 8.44 -15.29 -4.96
CA GLN A 46 9.12 -15.44 -6.24
C GLN A 46 10.62 -15.76 -6.11
N ALA A 47 11.21 -15.64 -4.92
CA ALA A 47 12.60 -16.02 -4.72
C ALA A 47 12.78 -17.53 -4.75
N ASP A 48 14.01 -17.94 -5.07
CA ASP A 48 14.42 -19.32 -5.03
C ASP A 48 14.23 -19.93 -3.64
N GLN A 49 13.44 -21.00 -3.56
CA GLN A 49 13.29 -21.79 -2.35
C GLN A 49 14.22 -23.00 -2.40
N PRO A 50 15.32 -23.01 -1.62
CA PRO A 50 16.23 -24.14 -1.62
C PRO A 50 15.48 -25.38 -1.12
N ARG A 51 15.66 -26.50 -1.82
CA ARG A 51 15.02 -27.80 -1.55
C ARG A 51 13.56 -27.96 -1.95
N CYS A 52 12.93 -26.95 -2.59
CA CYS A 52 11.57 -27.09 -3.11
C CYS A 52 11.56 -27.02 -4.63
N ALA A 53 10.96 -28.02 -5.28
CA ALA A 53 10.58 -27.94 -6.70
C ALA A 53 9.30 -27.12 -6.86
N ARG A 54 8.39 -27.16 -5.88
CA ARG A 54 7.15 -26.38 -5.89
C ARG A 54 6.87 -25.77 -4.53
N TRP A 55 6.43 -24.53 -4.51
CA TRP A 55 6.09 -23.82 -3.27
C TRP A 55 5.02 -22.75 -3.50
N THR A 56 4.42 -22.31 -2.39
CA THR A 56 3.37 -21.29 -2.41
C THR A 56 3.33 -20.51 -1.09
N ASP A 57 2.91 -19.26 -1.16
CA ASP A 57 2.48 -18.44 -0.02
C ASP A 57 0.94 -18.42 0.13
N GLU A 58 0.26 -19.40 -0.48
CA GLU A 58 -1.20 -19.50 -0.69
C GLU A 58 -1.81 -18.53 -1.70
N CYS A 59 -1.02 -17.59 -2.24
CA CYS A 59 -1.46 -16.63 -3.24
C CYS A 59 -0.82 -16.86 -4.61
N VAL A 60 0.45 -17.23 -4.60
CA VAL A 60 1.27 -17.49 -5.77
C VAL A 60 1.74 -18.92 -5.71
N ASN A 61 1.65 -19.64 -6.83
CA ASN A 61 2.25 -20.95 -6.99
C ASN A 61 3.49 -20.82 -7.86
N CYS A 62 4.63 -21.23 -7.32
CA CYS A 62 5.89 -21.27 -8.04
C CYS A 62 6.32 -22.72 -8.28
N THR A 63 6.89 -22.99 -9.45
CA THR A 63 7.49 -24.27 -9.83
C THR A 63 8.86 -24.02 -10.42
N ARG A 64 9.83 -24.83 -10.02
CA ARG A 64 11.15 -24.93 -10.64
C ARG A 64 11.23 -26.25 -11.40
N ASP A 65 11.40 -26.14 -12.71
CA ASP A 65 11.76 -27.29 -13.53
C ASP A 65 13.28 -27.50 -13.46
N SER A 66 13.73 -28.74 -13.57
CA SER A 66 15.16 -29.09 -13.48
C SER A 66 15.94 -28.67 -14.73
N ALA A 67 15.26 -28.39 -15.84
CA ALA A 67 15.89 -28.06 -17.12
C ALA A 67 16.58 -26.68 -17.13
N ASP A 68 15.90 -25.64 -16.65
CA ASP A 68 16.38 -24.25 -16.76
C ASP A 68 16.74 -23.62 -15.40
N GLY A 69 16.38 -24.28 -14.29
CA GLY A 69 16.69 -23.85 -12.92
C GLY A 69 16.00 -22.56 -12.46
N VAL A 70 15.37 -21.81 -13.37
CA VAL A 70 14.63 -20.58 -13.08
C VAL A 70 13.19 -20.93 -12.66
N PRO A 71 12.70 -20.45 -11.50
CA PRO A 71 11.32 -20.68 -11.11
C PRO A 71 10.33 -19.86 -11.91
N VAL A 72 9.22 -20.50 -12.27
CA VAL A 72 8.06 -19.88 -12.90
C VAL A 72 6.95 -19.77 -11.87
N CYS A 73 6.39 -18.57 -11.71
CA CYS A 73 5.36 -18.29 -10.71
C CYS A 73 4.07 -17.80 -11.36
N SER A 74 2.93 -18.13 -10.75
CA SER A 74 1.64 -17.55 -11.13
C SER A 74 1.54 -16.07 -10.74
N ASN A 75 0.60 -15.36 -11.35
CA ASN A 75 0.26 -13.99 -10.92
C ASN A 75 -0.53 -14.02 -9.60
N ILE A 76 -0.42 -12.96 -8.81
CA ILE A 76 -1.20 -12.76 -7.59
C ILE A 76 -2.54 -12.07 -7.89
N GLY A 77 -3.62 -12.52 -7.25
CA GLY A 77 -4.93 -11.87 -7.32
C GLY A 77 -5.03 -10.69 -6.34
N MET A 78 -5.79 -9.65 -6.70
CA MET A 78 -5.90 -8.41 -5.90
C MET A 78 -6.39 -8.61 -4.46
N ALA A 79 -7.20 -9.64 -4.21
CA ALA A 79 -7.78 -9.93 -2.92
C ALA A 79 -6.92 -10.87 -2.06
N CYS A 80 -5.82 -11.39 -2.61
CA CYS A 80 -5.04 -12.40 -1.93
C CYS A 80 -4.09 -11.78 -0.90
N GLN A 81 -4.10 -12.33 0.32
CA GLN A 81 -3.18 -11.95 1.38
C GLN A 81 -2.13 -13.06 1.58
N PRO A 82 -0.87 -12.83 1.20
CA PRO A 82 0.20 -13.83 1.34
C PRO A 82 0.34 -14.36 2.75
N LYS A 83 0.60 -15.66 2.86
CA LYS A 83 0.94 -16.34 4.11
C LYS A 83 2.38 -16.82 4.09
N LYS A 84 2.79 -17.50 5.16
CA LYS A 84 4.09 -18.14 5.23
C LYS A 84 4.27 -19.12 4.08
N ILE A 85 5.38 -19.00 3.37
CA ILE A 85 5.73 -19.88 2.26
C ILE A 85 5.80 -21.33 2.76
N ARG A 86 5.16 -22.24 2.01
CA ARG A 86 5.17 -23.68 2.23
C ARG A 86 5.62 -24.42 0.98
N CYS A 87 6.41 -25.47 1.20
CA CYS A 87 6.81 -26.40 0.15
C CYS A 87 5.62 -27.30 -0.21
N LEU A 88 5.36 -27.45 -1.51
CA LEU A 88 4.36 -28.37 -2.05
C LEU A 88 5.00 -29.65 -2.58
N ALA A 89 6.25 -29.55 -3.07
CA ALA A 89 7.05 -30.68 -3.52
C ALA A 89 8.53 -30.39 -3.30
N ASP A 90 9.26 -31.37 -2.77
CA ASP A 90 10.70 -31.32 -2.62
C ASP A 90 11.40 -31.27 -3.98
N ALA A 91 12.58 -30.66 -4.02
CA ALA A 91 13.44 -30.72 -5.19
C ALA A 91 13.88 -32.18 -5.42
N PRO A 92 13.93 -32.65 -6.68
CA PRO A 92 14.49 -33.98 -6.96
C PRO A 92 15.91 -34.03 -6.42
N ALA A 93 16.23 -35.11 -5.71
CA ALA A 93 17.61 -35.42 -5.38
C ALA A 93 18.39 -35.44 -6.70
N GLN A 94 19.45 -34.65 -6.78
CA GLN A 94 20.36 -34.73 -7.91
C GLN A 94 21.04 -36.10 -7.79
N GLU A 95 20.44 -37.11 -8.43
CA GLU A 95 21.01 -38.44 -8.53
C GLU A 95 22.32 -38.25 -9.28
N GLN A 96 23.45 -38.35 -8.57
CA GLN A 96 24.75 -38.39 -9.19
C GLN A 96 24.71 -39.51 -10.24
N PRO A 97 25.16 -39.28 -11.49
CA PRO A 97 25.26 -40.35 -12.46
C PRO A 97 26.13 -41.44 -11.82
N GLN A 98 25.51 -42.54 -11.39
CA GLN A 98 26.20 -43.74 -10.95
C GLN A 98 26.89 -44.30 -12.18
N LEU A 99 28.14 -43.86 -12.36
CA LEU A 99 29.09 -44.43 -13.29
C LEU A 99 29.22 -45.92 -12.94
N LYS A 100 28.58 -46.76 -13.73
CA LYS A 100 28.79 -48.21 -13.71
C LYS A 100 29.75 -48.59 -14.83
#